data_AF-A0A397ZAU7-F1
#
_entry.id   AF-A0A397ZAU7-F1
#
_cell.length_a   1.000
_cell.length_b   1.000
_cell.length_c   1.000
_cell.angle_alpha   90.00
_cell.angle_beta   90.00
_cell.angle_gamma   90.00
#
_symmetry.space_group_name_H-M   'P 1'
#
loop_
_entity.id
_entity.type
_entity.pdbx_description
1 polymer ?
#
loop_
_entity_poly.entity_id
_entity_poly.type
_entity_poly.pdbx_seq_one_letter_code
_entity_poly.pdbx_strand_id
1 'polypeptide(L)'
;MEVGPGIPRRCPCGAATVVLTSKTKENPGRRFYRCEVVFGENHVFKWADKALLEEIESLAVKHSVVENELVEIKEQLVDIKKDITEIV
;
A
#
# COMPACT_ATOMS: atom_id res chain seq x y z
N MET A 1 17.19 3.41 9.76
CA MET A 1 16.81 2.78 8.47
C MET A 1 15.37 3.13 8.17
N GLU A 2 15.09 3.67 6.99
CA GLU A 2 13.73 4.10 6.64
C GLU A 2 12.89 2.92 6.17
N VAL A 3 11.69 2.83 6.76
CA VAL A 3 10.67 1.85 6.36
C VAL A 3 9.93 2.46 5.17
N GLY A 4 9.82 1.71 4.06
CA GLY A 4 9.17 2.19 2.84
C GLY A 4 7.74 2.74 3.05
N PRO A 5 7.19 3.44 2.06
CA PRO A 5 5.86 4.03 2.15
C PRO A 5 4.78 2.96 2.37
N GLY A 6 3.67 3.35 3.01
CA GLY A 6 2.53 2.48 3.26
C GLY A 6 2.61 1.69 4.57
N ILE A 7 1.82 0.61 4.66
CA ILE A 7 1.71 -0.23 5.85
C ILE A 7 2.92 -1.17 5.94
N PRO A 8 3.76 -1.05 6.99
CA PRO A 8 4.89 -1.96 7.14
C PRO A 8 4.36 -3.30 7.64
N ARG A 9 4.52 -4.36 6.84
CA ARG A 9 4.07 -5.73 7.18
C ARG A 9 5.16 -6.56 7.85
N ARG A 10 6.42 -6.22 7.60
CA ARG A 10 7.61 -6.87 8.15
C ARG A 10 8.65 -5.84 8.53
N CYS A 11 9.41 -6.15 9.56
CA CYS A 11 10.58 -5.40 9.97
C CYS A 11 11.78 -5.78 9.08
N PRO A 12 12.76 -4.87 8.86
CA PRO A 12 14.01 -5.22 8.18
C PRO A 12 14.76 -6.41 8.78
N CYS A 13 14.56 -6.71 10.08
CA CYS A 13 15.11 -7.91 10.73
C CYS A 13 14.37 -9.22 10.38
N GLY A 14 13.35 -9.19 9.53
CA GLY A 14 12.54 -10.35 9.13
C GLY A 14 11.30 -10.62 10.00
N ALA A 15 11.27 -10.10 11.23
CA ALA A 15 10.12 -10.24 12.13
C ALA A 15 8.85 -9.57 11.59
N ALA A 16 7.69 -10.05 12.04
CA ALA A 16 6.42 -9.40 11.75
C ALA A 16 6.32 -8.04 12.46
N THR A 17 5.41 -7.21 11.97
CA THR A 17 5.02 -5.95 12.61
C THR A 17 3.70 -6.12 13.35
N VAL A 18 3.61 -5.56 14.55
CA VAL A 18 2.38 -5.52 15.35
C VAL A 18 1.85 -4.09 15.45
N VAL A 19 0.54 -3.95 15.64
CA VAL A 19 -0.11 -2.66 15.89
C VAL A 19 -0.39 -2.53 17.37
N LEU A 20 0.05 -1.42 17.97
CA LEU A 20 -0.21 -1.09 19.36
C LEU A 20 -0.87 0.28 19.48
N THR A 21 -1.49 0.51 20.63
CA THR A 21 -2.08 1.81 21.00
C THR A 21 -1.15 2.52 21.96
N SER A 22 -0.78 3.75 21.63
CA SER A 22 0.05 4.60 22.47
C SER A 22 -0.69 4.97 23.77
N LYS A 23 0.03 4.85 24.88
CA LYS A 23 -0.41 5.24 26.22
C LYS A 23 0.35 6.47 26.74
N THR A 24 1.14 7.12 25.88
CA THR A 24 1.90 8.32 26.26
C THR A 24 0.95 9.50 26.44
N LYS A 25 1.37 10.49 27.25
CA LYS A 25 0.57 11.69 27.48
C LYS A 25 0.46 12.56 26.22
N GLU A 26 1.49 12.50 25.37
CA GLU A 26 1.63 13.31 24.16
C GLU A 26 0.79 12.74 23.00
N ASN A 27 0.63 11.41 22.94
CA ASN A 27 -0.10 10.73 21.86
C ASN A 27 -1.07 9.68 22.44
N PRO A 28 -2.01 10.05 23.32
CA PRO A 28 -2.91 9.09 23.95
C PRO A 28 -3.84 8.47 22.90
N GLY A 29 -3.96 7.14 22.89
CA GLY A 29 -4.87 6.42 22.00
C GLY A 29 -4.40 6.30 20.53
N ARG A 30 -3.32 6.98 20.14
CA ARG A 30 -2.82 6.92 18.76
C ARG A 30 -2.18 5.56 18.49
N ARG A 31 -2.53 4.94 17.35
CA ARG A 31 -2.01 3.61 16.98
C ARG A 31 -0.72 3.71 16.19
N PHE A 32 0.19 2.76 16.39
CA PHE A 32 1.45 2.66 15.67
C PHE A 32 1.82 1.21 15.37
N TYR A 33 2.52 1.01 14.25
CA TYR A 33 3.20 -0.23 13.89
C TYR A 33 4.58 -0.26 14.55
N ARG A 34 4.97 -1.41 15.07
CA ARG A 34 6.36 -1.67 15.47
C ARG A 34 6.80 -3.09 15.14
N CYS A 35 8.10 -3.34 15.16
CA CYS A 35 8.64 -4.70 15.18
C CYS A 35 8.10 -5.48 16.39
N GLU A 36 7.66 -6.71 16.15
CA GLU A 36 7.14 -7.61 17.19
C GLU A 36 8.21 -7.97 18.23
N VAL A 37 9.45 -8.19 17.77
CA VAL A 37 10.52 -8.77 18.58
C VAL A 37 11.33 -7.71 19.33
N VAL A 38 11.67 -6.59 18.67
CA VAL A 38 12.62 -5.59 19.20
C VAL A 38 12.02 -4.20 19.13
N PHE A 39 12.19 -3.42 20.20
CA PHE A 39 11.92 -1.99 20.20
C PHE A 39 13.24 -1.22 20.22
N GLY A 40 13.44 -0.30 19.28
CA GLY A 40 14.64 0.52 19.25
C GLY A 40 15.09 0.86 17.84
N GLU A 41 16.32 1.36 17.75
CA GLU A 41 16.96 1.74 16.49
C GLU A 41 17.05 0.56 15.52
N ASN A 42 17.00 0.87 14.22
CA ASN A 42 17.01 -0.13 13.12
C ASN A 42 15.79 -1.06 13.05
N HIS A 43 14.77 -0.85 13.90
CA HIS A 43 13.51 -1.56 13.84
C HIS A 43 12.36 -0.66 13.43
N VAL A 44 11.29 -1.27 12.90
CA VAL A 44 10.10 -0.54 12.46
C VAL A 44 9.47 0.18 13.66
N PHE A 45 9.23 1.47 13.47
CA PHE A 45 8.26 2.28 14.19
C PHE A 45 7.58 3.19 13.18
N LYS A 46 6.25 3.15 13.07
CA LYS A 46 5.50 4.03 12.17
C LYS A 46 4.10 4.28 12.70
N TRP A 47 3.67 5.54 12.70
CA TRP A 47 2.29 5.88 13.07
C TRP A 47 1.29 5.29 12.08
N ALA A 48 0.20 4.72 12.60
CA ALA A 48 -0.75 3.97 11.79
C ALA A 48 -1.53 4.85 10.81
N ASP A 49 -1.85 6.08 11.21
CA ASP A 49 -2.49 7.09 10.37
C ASP A 49 -1.61 7.46 9.16
N LYS A 50 -0.31 7.73 9.39
CA LYS A 50 0.64 8.00 8.30
C LYS A 50 0.81 6.81 7.37
N ALA A 51 0.96 5.60 7.92
CA ALA A 51 1.10 4.38 7.13
C ALA A 51 -0.13 4.09 6.26
N LEU A 52 -1.34 4.33 6.79
CA LEU A 52 -2.58 4.14 6.06
C LEU A 52 -2.76 5.19 4.95
N LEU A 53 -2.43 6.45 5.23
CA LEU A 53 -2.51 7.52 4.23
C LEU A 53 -1.63 7.20 3.02
N GLU A 54 -0.37 6.84 3.24
CA GLU A 54 0.55 6.47 2.17
C GLU A 54 0.09 5.21 1.40
N GLU A 55 -0.56 4.26 2.08
CA GLU A 55 -1.14 3.08 1.41
C GLU A 55 -2.30 3.48 0.49
N ILE A 56 -3.17 4.38 0.94
CA ILE A 56 -4.30 4.90 0.15
C ILE A 56 -3.79 5.68 -1.06
N GLU A 57 -2.78 6.54 -0.89
CA GLU A 57 -2.15 7.28 -1.98
C GLU A 57 -1.55 6.33 -3.02
N SER A 58 -0.81 5.31 -2.58
CA SER A 58 -0.26 4.28 -3.48
C SER A 58 -1.35 3.51 -4.22
N LEU A 59 -2.43 3.16 -3.52
CA LEU A 59 -3.58 2.47 -4.12
C LEU A 59 -4.31 3.35 -5.14
N ALA A 60 -4.47 4.65 -4.87
CA ALA A 60 -5.10 5.57 -5.81
C ALA A 60 -4.32 5.67 -7.12
N VAL A 61 -2.99 5.74 -7.05
CA VAL A 61 -2.13 5.72 -8.25
C VAL A 61 -2.28 4.42 -9.03
N LYS A 62 -2.21 3.27 -8.34
CA LYS A 62 -2.39 1.96 -8.99
C LYS A 62 -3.77 1.80 -9.61
N HIS A 63 -4.81 2.32 -8.95
CA HIS A 63 -6.18 2.31 -9.46
C HIS A 63 -6.27 3.08 -10.77
N SER A 64 -5.71 4.29 -10.83
CA SER A 64 -5.69 5.10 -12.06
C SER A 64 -4.95 4.40 -13.20
N VAL A 65 -3.83 3.72 -12.92
CA VAL A 65 -3.12 2.92 -13.94
C VAL A 65 -4.00 1.80 -14.47
N VAL A 66 -4.62 1.01 -13.59
CA VAL A 66 -5.51 -0.08 -13.99
C VAL A 66 -6.72 0.43 -14.76
N GLU A 67 -7.31 1.56 -14.37
CA GLU A 67 -8.42 2.18 -15.10
C GLU A 67 -8.01 2.57 -16.53
N ASN A 68 -6.83 3.16 -16.70
CA ASN A 68 -6.31 3.53 -18.02
C ASN A 68 -6.03 2.29 -18.88
N GLU A 69 -5.36 1.28 -18.33
CA GLU A 69 -5.10 0.01 -19.03
C GLU A 69 -6.42 -0.69 -19.44
N LEU A 70 -7.45 -0.62 -18.61
CA LEU A 70 -8.78 -1.14 -18.93
C LEU A 70 -9.45 -0.40 -20.09
N VAL A 71 -9.24 0.91 -20.21
CA VAL A 71 -9.73 1.69 -21.36
C VAL A 71 -9.01 1.26 -22.64
N GLU A 72 -7.68 1.17 -22.60
CA GLU A 72 -6.88 0.73 -23.75
C GLU A 72 -7.24 -0.70 -24.20
N ILE A 73 -7.42 -1.63 -23.27
CA ILE A 73 -7.85 -3.00 -23.58
C ILE A 73 -9.24 -2.98 -24.23
N LYS A 74 -10.16 -2.15 -23.75
CA LYS A 74 -11.51 -2.05 -24.36
C LYS A 74 -11.46 -1.53 -25.79
N GLU A 75 -10.60 -0.56 -26.07
CA GLU A 75 -10.39 -0.04 -27.43
C GLU A 75 -9.82 -1.13 -28.35
N GLN A 76 -8.78 -1.84 -27.92
CA GLN A 76 -8.22 -2.97 -28.67
C GLN A 76 -9.25 -4.08 -28.94
N LEU A 77 -10.13 -4.37 -27.97
CA LEU A 77 -11.20 -5.35 -28.16
C LEU A 77 -12.24 -4.90 -29.20
N VAL A 78 -12.52 -3.61 -29.31
CA VAL A 78 -13.42 -3.06 -30.34
C VAL A 78 -12.79 -3.23 -31.72
N ASP A 79 -11.50 -2.94 -31.87
CA ASP A 79 -10.78 -3.10 -33.13
C ASP A 79 -10.71 -4.57 -33.56
N ILE A 80 -10.33 -5.48 -32.66
CA ILE A 80 -10.31 -6.93 -32.92
C ILE A 80 -11.70 -7.42 -33.32
N LYS A 81 -12.76 -6.95 -32.66
CA LYS A 81 -14.13 -7.32 -33.01
C LYS A 81 -14.51 -6.88 -34.42
N LYS A 82 -14.09 -5.68 -34.82
CA LYS A 82 -14.33 -5.15 -36.17
C LYS A 82 -13.61 -6.01 -37.21
N ASP A 83 -12.33 -6.31 -36.99
CA ASP A 83 -11.54 -7.16 -37.90
C ASP A 83 -12.18 -8.54 -38.09
N ILE A 84 -12.69 -9.16 -37.01
CA ILE A 84 -13.40 -10.45 -37.09
C ILE A 84 -14.67 -10.33 -37.96
N THR A 85 -15.43 -9.24 -37.83
CA THR A 85 -16.66 -9.05 -38.61
C THR A 85 -16.39 -8.80 -40.09
N GLU A 86 -15.21 -8.35 -40.47
CA GLU A 86 -14.82 -8.15 -41.87
C GLU A 86 -14.33 -9.45 -42.55
N ILE A 87 -14.04 -10.51 -41.77
CA ILE A 87 -13.57 -11.80 -42.27
C ILE A 87 -14.72 -12.78 -42.57
N VAL A 88 -15.88 -12.61 -41.93
CA VAL A 88 -17.07 -13.49 -42.05
C VAL A 88 -18.05 -12.92 -43.07
#